data_AF-A0A7V3PMB9-F1
#
_entry.id   AF-A0A7V3PMB9-F1
#
_cell.length_a   1.000
_cell.length_b   1.000
_cell.length_c   1.000
_cell.angle_alpha   90.00
_cell.angle_beta   90.00
_cell.angle_gamma   90.00
#
_symmetry.space_group_name_H-M   'P 1'
#
loop_
_entity.id
_entity.type
_entity.pdbx_description
1 polymer ?
#
loop_
_entity_poly.entity_id
_entity_poly.type
_entity_poly.pdbx_seq_one_letter_code
_entity_poly.pdbx_strand_id
1 'polypeptide(L)' 'MAASIKDIARKANVSIATVSRALNDHPSVRPETKELILKIARELEYEPSGLLKSLIRRN' A
#
# COMPACT_ATOMS: atom_id res chain seq x y z
N MET A 1 -13.43 -6.79 11.33
CA MET A 1 -13.53 -5.71 10.32
C MET A 1 -12.22 -5.72 9.54
N ALA A 2 -12.26 -6.09 8.27
CA ALA A 2 -11.05 -6.10 7.45
C ALA A 2 -10.64 -4.65 7.15
N ALA A 3 -9.40 -4.28 7.46
CA ALA A 3 -8.88 -2.99 7.03
C ALA A 3 -8.96 -2.89 5.50
N SER A 4 -9.40 -1.73 5.01
CA SER A 4 -9.48 -1.47 3.58
C SER A 4 -8.39 -0.49 3.15
N ILE A 5 -8.10 -0.47 1.85
CA ILE A 5 -7.18 0.52 1.27
C ILE A 5 -7.62 1.98 1.56
N LYS A 6 -8.93 2.19 1.78
CA LYS A 6 -9.50 3.50 2.15
C LYS A 6 -9.11 3.91 3.56
N ASP A 7 -9.02 2.95 4.48
CA ASP A 7 -8.63 3.20 5.87
C ASP A 7 -7.15 3.56 5.97
N ILE A 8 -6.31 2.87 5.20
CA ILE A 8 -4.89 3.22 5.05
C ILE A 8 -4.75 4.62 4.47
N ALA A 9 -5.50 4.94 3.41
CA ALA A 9 -5.45 6.25 2.77
C ALA A 9 -5.82 7.37 3.75
N ARG A 10 -6.88 7.18 4.53
CA ARG A 10 -7.30 8.13 5.58
C ARG A 10 -6.24 8.29 6.66
N LYS A 11 -5.68 7.19 7.17
CA LYS A 11 -4.71 7.20 8.27
C LYS A 11 -3.35 7.74 7.85
N ALA A 12 -2.95 7.51 6.59
CA ALA A 12 -1.73 8.07 5.99
C ALA A 12 -1.91 9.50 5.45
N ASN A 13 -3.13 10.05 5.51
CA ASN A 13 -3.49 11.36 4.95
C ASN A 13 -3.10 11.52 3.46
N VAL A 14 -3.38 10.48 2.67
CA VAL A 14 -3.11 10.47 1.22
C VAL A 14 -4.32 9.97 0.44
N SER A 15 -4.32 10.18 -0.87
CA SER A 15 -5.36 9.61 -1.74
C SER A 15 -5.21 8.08 -1.87
N ILE A 16 -6.32 7.39 -2.13
CA ILE A 16 -6.34 5.95 -2.45
C ILE A 16 -5.39 5.64 -3.62
N ALA A 17 -5.32 6.53 -4.61
CA ALA A 17 -4.40 6.41 -5.73
C ALA A 17 -2.91 6.44 -5.31
N THR A 18 -2.56 7.16 -4.24
CA THR A 18 -1.21 7.20 -3.68
C THR A 18 -0.92 5.91 -2.94
N VAL A 19 -1.87 5.36 -2.19
CA VAL A 19 -1.74 4.05 -1.54
C VAL A 19 -1.56 2.94 -2.57
N SER A 20 -2.39 2.93 -3.62
CA SER A 20 -2.25 1.99 -4.73
C SER A 20 -0.88 2.11 -5.40
N ARG A 21 -0.42 3.33 -5.67
CA ARG A 21 0.93 3.58 -6.22
C ARG A 21 2.04 3.12 -5.27
N ALA A 22 1.90 3.33 -3.97
CA ALA A 22 2.89 2.93 -2.97
C ALA A 22 2.99 1.40 -2.85
N LEU A 23 1.84 0.71 -2.87
CA LEU A 23 1.75 -0.75 -2.83
C LEU A 23 2.30 -1.40 -4.10
N ASN A 24 2.16 -0.74 -5.26
CA ASN A 24 2.72 -1.18 -6.54
C ASN A 24 4.16 -0.68 -6.80
N ASP A 25 4.83 -0.10 -5.79
CA ASP A 25 6.18 0.43 -5.90
C ASP A 25 6.39 1.46 -7.03
N HIS A 26 5.41 2.35 -7.23
CA HIS A 26 5.48 3.36 -8.27
C HIS A 26 6.46 4.49 -7.87
N PRO A 27 7.37 4.92 -8.77
CA PRO A 27 8.43 5.91 -8.47
C PRO A 27 7.93 7.33 -8.18
N SER A 28 6.62 7.57 -8.25
CA SER A 28 6.01 8.88 -7.96
C SER A 28 5.63 9.05 -6.50
N VAL A 29 5.76 7.99 -5.69
CA VAL A 29 5.53 8.04 -4.25
C VAL A 29 6.86 8.23 -3.55
N ARG A 30 6.94 9.25 -2.69
CA ARG A 30 8.13 9.49 -1.88
C ARG A 30 8.41 8.27 -0.98
N PRO A 31 9.68 7.89 -0.78
CA PRO A 31 10.03 6.75 0.07
C PRO A 31 9.47 6.90 1.49
N GLU A 32 9.50 8.11 2.05
CA GLU A 32 8.90 8.45 3.36
C GLU A 32 7.41 8.09 3.42
N THR A 33 6.65 8.44 2.38
CA THR A 33 5.21 8.14 2.30
C THR A 33 4.97 6.65 2.13
N LYS A 34 5.82 5.96 1.37
CA LYS A 34 5.75 4.50 1.18
C LYS A 34 5.97 3.77 2.51
N GLU A 35 6.97 4.17 3.30
CA GLU A 35 7.22 3.62 4.63
C GLU A 35 6.05 3.84 5.59
N LEU A 36 5.48 5.04 5.61
CA LEU A 36 4.30 5.35 6.42
C LEU A 36 3.12 4.45 6.06
N ILE A 37 2.84 4.28 4.76
CA ILE A 37 1.77 3.43 4.25
C ILE A 37 2.01 1.97 4.65
N LEU A 38 3.24 1.46 4.51
CA LEU A 38 3.59 0.10 4.90
C LEU A 38 3.45 -0.13 6.40
N LYS A 39 3.84 0.85 7.23
CA LYS A 39 3.68 0.80 8.68
C LYS A 39 2.20 0.73 9.07
N ILE A 40 1.38 1.62 8.50
CA ILE A 40 -0.06 1.66 8.74
C ILE A 40 -0.74 0.38 8.25
N ALA A 41 -0.33 -0.15 7.09
CA ALA A 41 -0.85 -1.42 6.58
C ALA A 41 -0.57 -2.58 7.55
N ARG A 42 0.64 -2.65 8.13
CA ARG A 42 0.95 -3.65 9.18
C ARG A 42 0.13 -3.45 10.45
N GLU A 43 0.00 -2.20 10.93
CA GLU A 43 -0.79 -1.89 12.13
C GLU A 43 -2.27 -2.24 11.97
N LEU A 44 -2.79 -2.16 10.75
CA LEU A 44 -4.17 -2.45 10.43
C LEU A 44 -4.40 -3.92 10.04
N GLU A 45 -3.36 -4.76 10.11
CA GLU A 45 -3.38 -6.14 9.58
C GLU A 45 -3.94 -6.18 8.14
N TYR A 46 -3.65 -5.12 7.38
CA TYR A 46 -4.05 -5.03 5.99
C TYR A 46 -3.21 -6.01 5.18
N GLU A 47 -3.80 -7.16 4.92
CA GLU A 47 -3.41 -8.07 3.87
C GLU A 47 -3.91 -7.48 2.53
N PRO A 48 -3.02 -6.98 1.66
CA PRO A 48 -3.39 -6.75 0.27
C PRO A 48 -3.69 -8.13 -0.30
N SER A 49 -4.97 -8.48 -0.40
CA SER A 49 -5.47 -9.63 -1.12
C SER A 49 -5.12 -9.46 -2.61
N GLY A 50 -3.86 -9.78 -2.94
CA GLY A 50 -3.23 -9.43 -4.21
C GLY A 50 -1.69 -9.48 -4.22
N LEU A 51 -1.03 -9.63 -3.06
CA LEU A 51 0.43 -9.73 -2.90
C LEU A 51 1.10 -10.93 -3.61
N LEU A 52 0.37 -11.73 -4.40
CA LEU A 52 0.91 -12.84 -5.20
C LEU A 52 1.16 -12.52 -6.69
N LYS A 53 1.18 -11.25 -7.11
CA LYS A 53 1.42 -10.90 -8.54
C LYS A 53 2.83 -10.42 -8.92
N SER A 54 3.82 -10.44 -8.03
CA SER A 54 5.23 -10.18 -8.44
C SER A 54 6.15 -11.40 -8.47
N LEU A 55 5.65 -12.62 -8.27
CA LEU A 55 6.40 -13.86 -8.54
C LEU A 55 6.38 -14.28 -10.02
N ILE A 56 5.59 -13.62 -10.90
CA ILE A 56 5.50 -13.94 -12.33
C ILE A 56 5.83 -12.70 -13.17
N ARG A 57 7.06 -12.21 -13.06
CA ARG A 57 7.70 -11.48 -14.15
C ARG A 57 9.19 -11.80 -14.18
N ARG A 58 9.51 -13.09 -14.27
CA ARG A 58 10.76 -13.53 -14.88
C ARG A 58 10.42 -14.00 -16.29
N ASN A 59 10.88 -13.17 -17.22
CA ASN A 59 11.23 -13.42 -18.62
C ASN A 59 11.00 -14.83 -19.15
#